data_AF-A0A7Y6NQT7-F1
#
_entry.id   AF-A0A7Y6NQT7-F1
#
_cell.length_a   1.000
_cell.length_b   1.000
_cell.length_c   1.000
_cell.angle_alpha   90.00
_cell.angle_beta   90.00
_cell.angle_gamma   90.00
#
_symmetry.space_group_name_H-M   'P 1'
#
loop_
_entity.id
_entity.type
_entity.pdbx_description
1 polymer ?
#
loop_
_entity_poly.entity_id
_entity_poly.type
_entity_poly.pdbx_seq_one_letter_code
_entity_poly.pdbx_strand_id
1 'polypeptide(L)'
;MIKKNTVLVLGAGASHPYGLPLGSGLADNIKALSGDAADALPIRGPHATGLGVDFIRSFRRSNDRSIDAFLARRLDFEQIGTLAIAACLLPAERLDKLVDGEPAEDHWYRYLLDAMDGPWEDLAANRISFVTFNYDRSLECFLTVALANRFGRSEKEAAQLVKSFNIVHVYGSLGSLDPDAEDFVPYGGHPQNMLNSISMAGRGLRVIAQGRDDSKEFTEARALLADAEVLCFLGFGFDEMNLRRLGGPAAIQAGGSVDSNRPMTTRRFAASAYGLTPAEVSQATQRIAHVSFAKYVREDFHDAKCLATLRRTLII
;
A
#
# COMPACT_ATOMS: atom_id res chain seq x y z
N MET A 1 6.87 -19.99 -9.39
CA MET A 1 6.84 -18.85 -10.33
C MET A 1 5.43 -18.49 -10.79
N ILE A 2 5.12 -17.19 -10.82
CA ILE A 2 3.86 -16.59 -11.29
C ILE A 2 3.96 -16.28 -12.79
N LYS A 3 3.11 -16.94 -13.60
CA LYS A 3 3.16 -16.86 -15.07
C LYS A 3 2.04 -16.04 -15.71
N LYS A 4 0.94 -15.80 -15.00
CA LYS A 4 -0.12 -14.89 -15.44
C LYS A 4 0.18 -13.49 -14.94
N ASN A 5 -0.09 -12.47 -15.75
CA ASN A 5 0.07 -11.09 -15.32
C ASN A 5 -0.81 -10.79 -14.11
N THR A 6 -0.20 -10.73 -12.93
CA THR A 6 -0.89 -10.65 -11.65
C THR A 6 -0.65 -9.29 -11.02
N VAL A 7 -1.73 -8.59 -10.68
CA VAL A 7 -1.67 -7.33 -9.96
C VAL A 7 -2.30 -7.48 -8.59
N LEU A 8 -1.52 -7.16 -7.55
CA LEU A 8 -2.00 -7.11 -6.17
C LEU A 8 -2.25 -5.65 -5.77
N VAL A 9 -3.48 -5.34 -5.37
CA VAL A 9 -3.85 -4.02 -4.83
C VAL A 9 -3.87 -4.09 -3.31
N LEU A 10 -3.02 -3.32 -2.67
CA LEU A 10 -2.76 -3.41 -1.23
C LEU A 10 -3.33 -2.19 -0.49
N GLY A 11 -4.08 -2.46 0.57
CA GLY A 11 -4.46 -1.46 1.58
C GLY A 11 -3.86 -1.79 2.95
N ALA A 12 -4.20 -0.98 3.95
CA ALA A 12 -3.54 -1.03 5.26
C ALA A 12 -3.69 -2.38 5.97
N GLY A 13 -4.76 -3.13 5.67
CA GLY A 13 -4.93 -4.49 6.19
C GLY A 13 -3.89 -5.49 5.67
N ALA A 14 -3.18 -5.17 4.58
CA ALA A 14 -2.15 -6.03 4.00
C ALA A 14 -0.82 -5.96 4.78
N SER A 15 -0.49 -4.80 5.37
CA SER A 15 0.70 -4.65 6.24
C SER A 15 0.38 -4.86 7.72
N HIS A 16 -0.91 -4.89 8.10
CA HIS A 16 -1.34 -5.05 9.50
C HIS A 16 -0.82 -6.30 10.23
N PRO A 17 -0.77 -7.51 9.61
CA PRO A 17 -0.19 -8.70 10.24
C PRO A 17 1.28 -8.52 10.65
N TYR A 18 1.97 -7.55 10.06
CA TYR A 18 3.38 -7.25 10.26
C TYR A 18 3.62 -6.08 11.24
N GLY A 19 2.60 -5.70 12.01
CA GLY A 19 2.71 -4.70 13.07
C GLY A 19 2.44 -3.26 12.64
N LEU A 20 2.09 -3.03 11.37
CA LEU A 20 1.72 -1.71 10.87
C LEU A 20 0.25 -1.38 11.22
N PRO A 21 -0.09 -0.11 11.48
CA PRO A 21 -1.44 0.27 11.84
C PRO A 21 -2.39 0.24 10.63
N LEU A 22 -3.66 -0.07 10.87
CA LEU A 22 -4.72 0.24 9.90
C LEU A 22 -4.85 1.76 9.72
N GLY A 23 -5.53 2.22 8.67
CA GLY A 23 -5.72 3.66 8.43
C GLY A 23 -6.35 4.43 9.60
N SER A 24 -7.32 3.82 10.30
CA SER A 24 -7.89 4.39 11.54
C SER A 24 -6.90 4.38 12.69
N GLY A 25 -6.11 3.31 12.84
CA GLY A 25 -5.05 3.22 13.85
C GLY A 25 -3.96 4.26 13.64
N LEU A 26 -3.58 4.54 12.39
CA LEU A 26 -2.64 5.62 12.07
C LEU A 26 -3.24 6.99 12.42
N ALA A 27 -4.51 7.21 12.09
CA ALA A 27 -5.21 8.43 12.48
C ALA A 27 -5.24 8.61 14.00
N ASP A 28 -5.49 7.55 14.76
CA ASP A 28 -5.50 7.56 16.23
C ASP A 28 -4.10 7.82 16.79
N ASN A 29 -3.06 7.19 16.22
CA ASN A 29 -1.66 7.42 16.61
C ASN A 29 -1.24 8.89 16.38
N ILE A 30 -1.58 9.46 15.22
CA ILE A 30 -1.32 10.88 14.93
C ILE A 30 -2.09 11.76 15.90
N LYS A 31 -3.40 11.48 16.11
CA LYS A 31 -4.22 12.21 17.09
C LYS A 31 -3.68 12.06 18.50
N ALA A 32 -2.96 11.00 18.86
CA ALA A 32 -2.38 10.82 20.18
C ALA A 32 -1.08 11.63 20.40
N LEU A 33 -0.47 12.18 19.34
CA LEU A 33 0.68 13.07 19.48
C LEU A 33 0.32 14.27 20.38
N SER A 34 1.21 14.61 21.31
CA SER A 34 1.10 15.87 22.04
C SER A 34 1.35 17.03 21.08
N GLY A 35 0.76 18.20 21.38
CA GLY A 35 0.97 19.40 20.56
C GLY A 35 2.47 19.75 20.47
N ASP A 36 3.19 19.65 21.59
CA ASP A 36 4.63 19.89 21.64
C ASP A 36 5.44 18.88 20.81
N ALA A 37 5.03 17.60 20.80
CA ALA A 37 5.69 16.59 19.95
C ALA A 37 5.42 16.84 18.47
N ALA A 38 4.23 17.33 18.11
CA ALA A 38 3.91 17.73 16.74
C ALA A 38 4.67 19.01 16.34
N ASP A 39 4.84 19.97 17.24
CA ASP A 39 5.64 21.18 17.01
C ASP A 39 7.15 20.89 16.91
N ALA A 40 7.62 19.80 17.53
CA ALA A 40 9.00 19.33 17.40
C ALA A 40 9.28 18.66 16.04
N LEU A 41 8.25 18.44 15.20
CA LEU A 41 8.45 17.94 13.84
C LEU A 41 9.20 18.97 12.99
N PRO A 42 10.05 18.52 12.05
CA PRO A 42 10.95 19.37 11.28
C PRO A 42 10.21 20.14 10.16
N ILE A 43 9.37 21.08 10.55
CA ILE A 43 8.59 21.96 9.67
C ILE A 43 9.51 23.06 9.12
N ARG A 44 9.37 23.39 7.84
CA ARG A 44 10.10 24.50 7.20
C ARG A 44 9.15 25.67 6.96
N GLY A 45 9.53 26.87 7.39
CA GLY A 45 8.88 28.12 6.98
C GLY A 45 8.52 29.06 8.14
N PRO A 46 8.15 30.32 7.82
CA PRO A 46 7.57 31.23 8.81
C PRO A 46 6.25 30.64 9.33
N HIS A 47 5.97 30.77 10.63
CA HIS A 47 4.79 30.22 11.34
C HIS A 47 4.83 28.73 11.72
N ALA A 48 6.01 28.12 11.81
CA ALA A 48 6.14 26.74 12.31
C ALA A 48 5.71 26.58 13.79
N THR A 49 5.90 27.61 14.62
CA THR A 49 5.56 27.56 16.05
C THR A 49 4.04 27.51 16.27
N GLY A 50 3.56 26.48 16.96
CA GLY A 50 2.14 26.28 17.28
C GLY A 50 1.33 25.58 16.18
N LEU A 51 1.93 25.33 15.01
CA LEU A 51 1.26 24.67 13.90
C LEU A 51 0.89 23.21 14.24
N GLY A 52 1.73 22.51 15.00
CA GLY A 52 1.49 21.17 15.53
C GLY A 52 0.31 21.12 16.47
N VAL A 53 0.21 22.06 17.40
CA VAL A 53 -0.94 22.18 18.30
C VAL A 53 -2.23 22.38 17.50
N ASP A 54 -2.22 23.29 16.52
CA ASP A 54 -3.40 23.60 15.72
C ASP A 54 -3.79 22.48 14.76
N PHE A 55 -2.81 21.79 14.17
CA PHE A 55 -3.01 20.60 13.36
C PHE A 55 -3.68 19.48 14.15
N ILE A 56 -3.10 19.09 15.29
CA ILE A 56 -3.64 18.01 16.13
C ILE A 56 -5.03 18.37 16.65
N ARG A 57 -5.25 19.62 17.09
CA ARG A 57 -6.56 20.10 17.51
C ARG A 57 -7.57 20.02 16.37
N SER A 58 -7.21 20.47 15.18
CA SER A 58 -8.09 20.48 14.01
C SER A 58 -8.43 19.07 13.54
N PHE A 59 -7.45 18.17 13.50
CA PHE A 59 -7.65 16.79 13.05
C PHE A 59 -8.49 15.99 14.06
N ARG A 60 -8.30 16.18 15.37
CA ARG A 60 -9.17 15.59 16.39
C ARG A 60 -10.63 16.07 16.23
N ARG A 61 -10.82 17.37 16.00
CA ARG A 61 -12.15 18.00 15.92
C ARG A 61 -12.86 17.79 14.58
N SER A 62 -12.15 17.43 13.51
CA SER A 62 -12.78 17.14 12.21
C SER A 62 -13.59 15.85 12.21
N ASN A 63 -13.31 14.95 13.17
CA ASN A 63 -13.89 13.61 13.25
C ASN A 63 -13.61 12.75 12.00
N ASP A 64 -12.56 13.07 11.26
CA ASP A 64 -12.14 12.28 10.11
C ASP A 64 -11.56 10.93 10.54
N ARG A 65 -11.93 9.88 9.80
CA ARG A 65 -11.52 8.49 10.05
C ARG A 65 -10.12 8.16 9.54
N SER A 66 -9.61 8.93 8.59
CA SER A 66 -8.24 8.80 8.06
C SER A 66 -7.57 10.15 7.93
N ILE A 67 -6.24 10.14 7.99
CA ILE A 67 -5.41 11.33 7.76
C ILE A 67 -5.56 11.83 6.32
N ASP A 68 -5.72 10.93 5.35
CA ASP A 68 -5.88 11.27 3.93
C ASP A 68 -7.15 12.08 3.68
N ALA A 69 -8.26 11.65 4.27
CA ALA A 69 -9.54 12.35 4.13
C ALA A 69 -9.46 13.77 4.72
N PHE A 70 -8.76 13.92 5.84
CA PHE A 70 -8.53 15.22 6.47
C PHE A 70 -7.65 16.12 5.61
N LEU A 71 -6.46 15.64 5.21
CA LEU A 71 -5.49 16.43 4.45
C LEU A 71 -5.99 16.77 3.05
N ALA A 72 -6.79 15.93 2.41
CA ALA A 72 -7.41 16.21 1.11
C ALA A 72 -8.29 17.48 1.11
N ARG A 73 -8.80 17.89 2.28
CA ARG A 73 -9.59 19.12 2.48
C ARG A 73 -8.84 20.24 3.20
N ARG A 74 -7.76 19.91 3.90
CA ARG A 74 -6.95 20.83 4.73
C ARG A 74 -5.49 20.80 4.30
N LEU A 75 -5.25 21.24 3.07
CA LEU A 75 -3.91 21.32 2.48
C LEU A 75 -2.99 22.30 3.23
N ASP A 76 -3.55 23.22 4.00
CA ASP A 76 -2.81 24.07 4.94
C ASP A 76 -2.05 23.25 6.00
N PHE A 77 -2.45 22.00 6.25
CA PHE A 77 -1.74 21.05 7.10
C PHE A 77 -0.95 19.98 6.36
N GLU A 78 -0.79 20.07 5.04
CA GLU A 78 -0.12 19.03 4.23
C GLU A 78 1.27 18.71 4.78
N GLN A 79 2.12 19.72 4.95
CA GLN A 79 3.51 19.51 5.38
C GLN A 79 3.60 18.85 6.75
N ILE A 80 2.83 19.32 7.74
CA ILE A 80 2.88 18.74 9.08
C ILE A 80 2.18 17.38 9.13
N GLY A 81 1.16 17.17 8.31
CA GLY A 81 0.46 15.90 8.16
C GLY A 81 1.37 14.80 7.63
N THR A 82 2.15 15.06 6.59
CA THR A 82 3.10 14.06 6.06
C THR A 82 4.23 13.76 7.05
N LEU A 83 4.74 14.78 7.76
CA LEU A 83 5.72 14.56 8.83
C LEU A 83 5.14 13.74 9.99
N ALA A 84 3.88 13.96 10.36
CA ALA A 84 3.21 13.18 11.39
C ALA A 84 2.97 11.72 10.97
N ILE A 85 2.60 11.48 9.70
CA ILE A 85 2.52 10.12 9.14
C ILE A 85 3.88 9.43 9.26
N ALA A 86 4.95 10.08 8.80
CA ALA A 86 6.30 9.52 8.87
C ALA A 86 6.76 9.26 10.30
N ALA A 87 6.48 10.18 11.23
CA ALA A 87 6.81 10.04 12.65
C ALA A 87 6.10 8.86 13.33
N CYS A 88 4.88 8.53 12.91
CA CYS A 88 4.14 7.39 13.44
C CYS A 88 4.54 6.06 12.77
N LEU A 89 4.84 6.06 11.47
CA LEU A 89 5.09 4.82 10.72
C LEU A 89 6.54 4.34 10.77
N LEU A 90 7.53 5.23 10.75
CA LEU A 90 8.94 4.81 10.81
C LEU A 90 9.21 3.93 12.06
N PRO A 91 8.81 4.30 13.29
CA PRO A 91 9.03 3.42 14.45
C PRO A 91 8.25 2.10 14.41
N ALA A 92 7.20 2.01 13.59
CA ALA A 92 6.39 0.79 13.42
C ALA A 92 7.02 -0.18 12.39
N GLU A 93 7.87 0.31 11.49
CA GLU A 93 8.66 -0.53 10.56
C GLU A 93 9.73 -1.32 11.33
N ARG A 94 9.37 -2.54 11.75
CA ARG A 94 10.21 -3.40 12.57
C ARG A 94 10.58 -4.69 11.85
N LEU A 95 11.88 -4.94 11.71
CA LEU A 95 12.40 -6.14 11.01
C LEU A 95 11.99 -7.44 11.72
N ASP A 96 11.94 -7.42 13.06
CA ASP A 96 11.52 -8.59 13.84
C ASP A 96 10.05 -8.98 13.62
N LYS A 97 9.22 -8.06 13.13
CA LYS A 97 7.83 -8.36 12.75
C LYS A 97 7.71 -8.91 11.33
N LEU A 98 8.76 -8.82 10.52
CA LEU A 98 8.80 -9.31 9.15
C LEU A 98 9.49 -10.66 9.01
N VAL A 99 10.66 -10.82 9.62
CA VAL A 99 11.56 -11.95 9.33
C VAL A 99 12.15 -12.63 10.56
N ASP A 100 12.41 -11.92 11.67
CA ASP A 100 13.14 -12.50 12.81
C ASP A 100 12.24 -13.08 13.92
N GLY A 101 10.97 -12.70 13.94
CA GLY A 101 10.01 -13.08 14.98
C GLY A 101 9.10 -14.25 14.62
N GLU A 102 8.13 -14.51 15.50
CA GLU A 102 7.08 -15.50 15.25
C GLU A 102 6.28 -15.13 13.99
N PRO A 103 6.13 -16.06 13.03
CA PRO A 103 5.38 -15.80 11.81
C PRO A 103 3.96 -15.32 12.12
N ALA A 104 3.52 -14.27 11.43
CA ALA A 104 2.13 -13.83 11.51
C ALA A 104 1.18 -14.97 11.10
N GLU A 105 0.01 -15.06 11.75
CA GLU A 105 -1.01 -16.04 11.35
C GLU A 105 -1.47 -15.83 9.90
N ASP A 106 -1.56 -14.56 9.48
CA ASP A 106 -1.93 -14.13 8.12
C ASP A 106 -0.69 -13.77 7.27
N HIS A 107 0.35 -14.61 7.31
CA HIS A 107 1.63 -14.32 6.64
C HIS A 107 1.58 -14.54 5.12
N TRP A 108 0.82 -13.70 4.42
CA TRP A 108 0.68 -13.76 2.97
C TRP A 108 1.98 -13.41 2.21
N TYR A 109 2.88 -12.60 2.78
CA TYR A 109 4.20 -12.34 2.18
C TYR A 109 5.02 -13.61 1.95
N ARG A 110 5.02 -14.56 2.90
CA ARG A 110 5.72 -15.85 2.77
C ARG A 110 5.08 -16.71 1.69
N TYR A 111 3.75 -16.76 1.67
CA TYR A 111 3.03 -17.49 0.62
C TYR A 111 3.31 -16.92 -0.78
N LEU A 112 3.36 -15.60 -0.90
CA LEU A 112 3.77 -14.94 -2.14
C LEU A 112 5.20 -15.33 -2.54
N LEU A 113 6.15 -15.26 -1.61
CA LEU A 113 7.54 -15.66 -1.85
C LEU A 113 7.64 -17.12 -2.35
N ASP A 114 6.88 -18.02 -1.74
CA ASP A 114 6.82 -19.44 -2.16
C ASP A 114 6.14 -19.61 -3.53
N ALA A 115 5.14 -18.79 -3.87
CA ALA A 115 4.53 -18.79 -5.19
C ALA A 115 5.48 -18.26 -6.28
N MET A 116 6.38 -17.35 -5.94
CA MET A 116 7.40 -16.79 -6.82
C MET A 116 8.59 -17.73 -7.06
N ASP A 117 8.72 -18.79 -6.26
CA ASP A 117 9.88 -19.68 -6.19
C ASP A 117 10.35 -20.22 -7.55
N GLY A 118 11.68 -20.33 -7.68
CA GLY A 118 12.44 -20.69 -8.87
C GLY A 118 13.93 -20.37 -8.70
N PRO A 119 14.79 -20.71 -9.67
CA PRO A 119 16.20 -20.29 -9.68
C PRO A 119 16.34 -18.77 -9.62
N TRP A 120 17.40 -18.26 -9.01
CA TRP A 120 17.64 -16.82 -8.84
C TRP A 120 17.52 -16.05 -10.15
N GLU A 121 18.09 -16.59 -11.22
CA GLU A 121 18.15 -16.02 -12.56
C GLU A 121 16.76 -15.89 -13.20
N ASP A 122 15.80 -16.73 -12.78
CA ASP A 122 14.44 -16.77 -13.30
C ASP A 122 13.45 -15.93 -12.47
N LEU A 123 13.84 -15.46 -11.28
CA LEU A 123 12.91 -14.75 -10.39
C LEU A 123 12.35 -13.47 -11.01
N ALA A 124 13.14 -12.76 -11.82
CA ALA A 124 12.70 -11.57 -12.54
C ALA A 124 11.63 -11.87 -13.60
N ALA A 125 11.46 -13.14 -14.00
CA ALA A 125 10.42 -13.57 -14.94
C ALA A 125 9.05 -13.79 -14.28
N ASN A 126 8.93 -13.58 -12.95
CA ASN A 126 7.63 -13.54 -12.28
C ASN A 126 6.80 -12.36 -12.81
N ARG A 127 5.62 -12.63 -13.37
CA ARG A 127 4.72 -11.60 -13.91
C ARG A 127 3.81 -11.07 -12.81
N ILE A 128 4.40 -10.33 -11.88
CA ILE A 128 3.68 -9.73 -10.75
C ILE A 128 3.95 -8.23 -10.66
N SER A 129 2.93 -7.47 -10.29
CA SER A 129 3.02 -6.05 -9.95
C SER A 129 2.14 -5.68 -8.77
N PHE A 130 2.45 -4.57 -8.12
CA PHE A 130 1.76 -4.15 -6.91
C PHE A 130 1.31 -2.69 -7.03
N VAL A 131 0.08 -2.43 -6.62
CA VAL A 131 -0.46 -1.08 -6.44
C VAL A 131 -0.82 -0.94 -4.98
N THR A 132 -0.03 -0.18 -4.23
CA THR A 132 -0.21 -0.03 -2.78
C THR A 132 -0.68 1.36 -2.42
N PHE A 133 -1.66 1.41 -1.53
CA PHE A 133 -2.14 2.63 -0.87
C PHE A 133 -1.46 2.83 0.48
N ASN A 134 -0.54 1.92 0.85
CA ASN A 134 0.21 2.01 2.08
C ASN A 134 1.44 2.88 1.89
N TYR A 135 1.76 3.62 2.94
CA TYR A 135 2.96 4.44 3.02
C TYR A 135 4.21 3.64 3.43
N ASP A 136 4.00 2.55 4.16
CA ASP A 136 5.05 1.66 4.64
C ASP A 136 5.71 0.87 3.51
N ARG A 137 6.92 0.36 3.77
CA ARG A 137 7.76 -0.35 2.78
C ARG A 137 7.96 -1.82 3.18
N SER A 138 7.00 -2.36 3.92
CA SER A 138 7.14 -3.64 4.61
C SER A 138 7.23 -4.81 3.63
N LEU A 139 6.55 -4.73 2.48
CA LEU A 139 6.64 -5.74 1.42
C LEU A 139 8.03 -5.73 0.78
N GLU A 140 8.54 -4.57 0.40
CA GLU A 140 9.85 -4.42 -0.23
C GLU A 140 10.96 -4.90 0.70
N CYS A 141 10.93 -4.45 1.95
CA CYS A 141 11.87 -4.87 2.97
C CYS A 141 11.83 -6.39 3.16
N PHE A 142 10.64 -6.98 3.34
CA PHE A 142 10.49 -8.43 3.48
C PHE A 142 11.06 -9.17 2.28
N LEU A 143 10.68 -8.80 1.05
CA LEU A 143 11.14 -9.48 -0.16
C LEU A 143 12.66 -9.36 -0.32
N THR A 144 13.24 -8.18 -0.08
CA THR A 144 14.69 -7.98 -0.18
C THR A 144 15.44 -8.86 0.81
N VAL A 145 15.06 -8.83 2.09
CA VAL A 145 15.74 -9.62 3.13
C VAL A 145 15.55 -11.11 2.91
N ALA A 146 14.32 -11.55 2.61
CA ALA A 146 14.02 -12.95 2.41
C ALA A 146 14.72 -13.52 1.17
N LEU A 147 14.74 -12.79 0.05
CA LEU A 147 15.41 -13.22 -1.19
C LEU A 147 16.94 -13.24 -1.04
N ALA A 148 17.53 -12.24 -0.39
CA ALA A 148 18.97 -12.21 -0.11
C ALA A 148 19.40 -13.47 0.67
N ASN A 149 18.67 -13.79 1.75
CA ASN A 149 19.00 -14.94 2.60
C ASN A 149 18.64 -16.29 1.96
N ARG A 150 17.53 -16.39 1.21
CA ARG A 150 17.10 -17.63 0.55
C ARG A 150 18.07 -18.08 -0.55
N PHE A 151 18.71 -17.13 -1.23
CA PHE A 151 19.60 -17.40 -2.38
C PHE A 151 21.07 -17.09 -2.12
N GLY A 152 21.45 -16.67 -0.90
CA GLY A 152 22.83 -16.32 -0.55
C GLY A 152 23.38 -15.14 -1.36
N ARG A 153 22.54 -14.14 -1.63
CA ARG A 153 22.86 -12.93 -2.40
C ARG A 153 23.00 -11.72 -1.48
N SER A 154 23.64 -10.66 -1.96
CA SER A 154 23.68 -9.39 -1.22
C SER A 154 22.28 -8.74 -1.19
N GLU A 155 22.01 -7.95 -0.15
CA GLU A 155 20.78 -7.15 -0.08
C GLU A 155 20.63 -6.20 -1.26
N LYS A 156 21.75 -5.67 -1.80
CA LYS A 156 21.74 -4.81 -2.98
C LYS A 156 21.25 -5.56 -4.23
N GLU A 157 21.73 -6.78 -4.46
CA GLU A 157 21.24 -7.62 -5.56
C GLU A 157 19.75 -7.95 -5.40
N ALA A 158 19.32 -8.30 -4.19
CA ALA A 158 17.92 -8.60 -3.89
C ALA A 158 17.01 -7.37 -4.03
N ALA A 159 17.44 -6.20 -3.57
CA ALA A 159 16.71 -4.94 -3.76
C ALA A 159 16.54 -4.61 -5.24
N GLN A 160 17.58 -4.83 -6.06
CA GLN A 160 17.49 -4.61 -7.50
C GLN A 160 16.50 -5.57 -8.18
N LEU A 161 16.45 -6.83 -7.74
CA LEU A 161 15.45 -7.79 -8.18
C LEU A 161 14.04 -7.35 -7.74
N VAL A 162 13.85 -6.91 -6.49
CA VAL A 162 12.55 -6.45 -5.98
C VAL A 162 12.03 -5.25 -6.76
N LYS A 163 12.89 -4.31 -7.16
CA LYS A 163 12.53 -3.19 -8.05
C LYS A 163 11.93 -3.66 -9.38
N SER A 164 12.29 -4.84 -9.88
CA SER A 164 11.73 -5.39 -11.13
C SER A 164 10.27 -5.83 -11.02
N PHE A 165 9.76 -6.04 -9.80
CA PHE A 165 8.37 -6.45 -9.57
C PHE A 165 7.36 -5.29 -9.61
N ASN A 166 7.78 -4.08 -9.98
CA ASN A 166 6.95 -2.87 -10.10
C ASN A 166 5.95 -2.64 -8.93
N ILE A 167 6.43 -1.98 -7.87
CA ILE A 167 5.64 -1.65 -6.68
C ILE A 167 5.30 -0.15 -6.72
N VAL A 168 4.05 0.15 -7.05
CA VAL A 168 3.55 1.53 -7.22
C VAL A 168 2.88 2.00 -5.93
N HIS A 169 3.50 2.96 -5.24
CA HIS A 169 2.91 3.66 -4.09
C HIS A 169 2.12 4.88 -4.55
N VAL A 170 0.79 4.78 -4.55
CA VAL A 170 -0.05 5.85 -5.15
C VAL A 170 -0.07 7.16 -4.36
N TYR A 171 0.31 7.11 -3.08
CA TYR A 171 0.48 8.28 -2.21
C TYR A 171 1.95 8.54 -1.82
N GLY A 172 2.89 7.93 -2.54
CA GLY A 172 4.31 7.92 -2.15
C GLY A 172 4.60 6.98 -0.98
N SER A 173 5.87 6.90 -0.59
CA SER A 173 6.36 6.01 0.46
C SER A 173 7.27 6.75 1.43
N LEU A 174 7.68 6.08 2.51
CA LEU A 174 8.62 6.62 3.50
C LEU A 174 10.07 6.80 2.98
N GLY A 175 10.29 6.72 1.66
CA GLY A 175 11.58 6.87 0.99
C GLY A 175 12.16 5.54 0.51
N SER A 176 13.17 5.59 -0.34
CA SER A 176 13.84 4.40 -0.86
C SER A 176 14.53 3.59 0.26
N LEU A 177 14.55 2.26 0.12
CA LEU A 177 15.38 1.36 0.95
C LEU A 177 16.77 1.13 0.37
N ASP A 178 17.06 1.66 -0.82
CA ASP A 178 18.38 1.59 -1.46
C ASP A 178 19.33 2.62 -0.84
N PRO A 179 20.44 2.22 -0.19
CA PRO A 179 21.40 3.14 0.44
C PRO A 179 22.03 4.15 -0.52
N ASP A 180 22.03 3.87 -1.82
CA ASP A 180 22.60 4.74 -2.85
C ASP A 180 21.57 5.77 -3.39
N ALA A 181 20.31 5.70 -2.97
CA ALA A 181 19.25 6.61 -3.43
C ALA A 181 19.27 7.96 -2.70
N GLU A 182 18.91 9.05 -3.41
CA GLU A 182 18.85 10.39 -2.84
C GLU A 182 17.80 10.51 -1.71
N ASP A 183 16.71 9.76 -1.83
CA ASP A 183 15.61 9.68 -0.86
C ASP A 183 15.73 8.47 0.07
N PHE A 184 16.94 7.93 0.27
CA PHE A 184 17.19 6.80 1.16
C PHE A 184 16.75 7.09 2.60
N VAL A 185 15.92 6.21 3.15
CA VAL A 185 15.56 6.18 4.57
C VAL A 185 15.68 4.74 5.05
N PRO A 186 16.53 4.43 6.05
CA PRO A 186 16.58 3.07 6.62
C PRO A 186 15.20 2.57 7.03
N TYR A 187 14.95 1.26 6.89
CA TYR A 187 13.72 0.65 7.40
C TYR A 187 13.65 0.86 8.92
N GLY A 188 12.57 1.46 9.41
CA GLY A 188 12.49 1.86 10.82
C GLY A 188 12.97 3.29 11.14
N GLY A 189 13.66 3.93 10.20
CA GLY A 189 14.37 5.20 10.41
C GLY A 189 15.70 5.04 11.14
N HIS A 190 16.56 6.05 11.08
CA HIS A 190 17.87 6.02 11.75
C HIS A 190 17.71 6.39 13.24
N PRO A 191 18.02 5.50 14.22
CA PRO A 191 17.72 5.77 15.62
C PRO A 191 18.39 7.03 16.16
N GLN A 192 19.64 7.29 15.76
CA GLN A 192 20.39 8.48 16.19
C GLN A 192 20.07 9.74 15.37
N ASN A 193 19.25 9.64 14.32
CA ASN A 193 18.92 10.76 13.44
C ASN A 193 17.46 10.70 12.94
N MET A 194 16.55 10.37 13.85
CA MET A 194 15.14 10.12 13.54
C MET A 194 14.47 11.35 12.91
N LEU A 195 14.78 12.56 13.37
CA LEU A 195 14.20 13.79 12.80
C LEU A 195 14.57 13.99 11.33
N ASN A 196 15.79 13.63 10.93
CA ASN A 196 16.18 13.65 9.52
C ASN A 196 15.44 12.56 8.73
N SER A 197 15.32 11.35 9.28
CA SER A 197 14.52 10.28 8.66
C SER A 197 13.07 10.71 8.45
N ILE A 198 12.43 11.33 9.46
CA ILE A 198 11.07 11.87 9.37
C ILE A 198 10.99 12.97 8.31
N SER A 199 11.97 13.88 8.27
CA SER A 199 12.04 14.94 7.24
C SER A 199 12.14 14.37 5.84
N MET A 200 12.97 13.36 5.64
CA MET A 200 13.17 12.71 4.34
C MET A 200 11.93 11.94 3.92
N ALA A 201 11.41 11.09 4.80
CA ALA A 201 10.20 10.31 4.57
C ALA A 201 8.99 11.21 4.27
N GLY A 202 8.77 12.26 5.06
CA GLY A 202 7.66 13.19 4.85
C GLY A 202 7.68 13.93 3.50
N ARG A 203 8.85 14.08 2.87
CA ARG A 203 8.98 14.62 1.49
C ARG A 203 8.61 13.59 0.41
N GLY A 204 8.76 12.30 0.70
CA GLY A 204 8.38 11.20 -0.19
C GLY A 204 6.87 10.94 -0.23
N LEU A 205 6.14 11.39 0.79
CA LEU A 205 4.69 11.27 0.90
C LEU A 205 3.96 12.36 0.12
N ARG A 206 2.78 12.03 -0.41
CA ARG A 206 1.97 12.93 -1.23
C ARG A 206 0.54 12.99 -0.72
N VAL A 207 0.07 14.20 -0.45
CA VAL A 207 -1.35 14.46 -0.20
C VAL A 207 -2.02 14.77 -1.52
N ILE A 208 -3.08 14.04 -1.84
CA ILE A 208 -3.85 14.30 -3.05
C ILE A 208 -5.10 15.08 -2.70
N ALA A 209 -5.06 16.37 -3.05
CA ALA A 209 -6.19 17.28 -2.96
C ALA A 209 -7.46 16.70 -3.61
N GLN A 210 -8.61 17.06 -3.05
CA GLN A 210 -9.89 16.68 -3.62
C GLN A 210 -10.02 17.21 -5.07
N GLY A 211 -10.28 16.31 -6.02
CA GLY A 211 -10.47 16.66 -7.44
C GLY A 211 -9.22 16.60 -8.33
N ARG A 212 -8.06 16.19 -7.81
CA ARG A 212 -6.88 15.84 -8.63
C ARG A 212 -6.69 14.33 -8.66
N ASP A 213 -6.77 13.71 -9.84
CA ASP A 213 -6.72 12.25 -10.01
C ASP A 213 -5.71 11.80 -11.10
N ASP A 214 -4.85 12.72 -11.56
CA ASP A 214 -3.99 12.60 -12.73
C ASP A 214 -2.49 12.44 -12.40
N SER A 215 -2.15 11.93 -11.21
CA SER A 215 -0.74 11.66 -10.90
C SER A 215 -0.15 10.58 -11.82
N LYS A 216 1.17 10.61 -11.99
CA LYS A 216 1.92 9.59 -12.74
C LYS A 216 1.66 8.20 -12.16
N GLU A 217 1.66 8.07 -10.84
CA GLU A 217 1.47 6.82 -10.11
C GLU A 217 0.05 6.26 -10.31
N PHE A 218 -0.98 7.11 -10.31
CA PHE A 218 -2.34 6.66 -10.63
C PHE A 218 -2.49 6.28 -12.10
N THR A 219 -1.78 6.95 -13.01
CA THR A 219 -1.75 6.58 -14.42
C THR A 219 -1.09 5.22 -14.62
N GLU A 220 0.04 4.97 -13.96
CA GLU A 220 0.72 3.68 -13.97
C GLU A 220 -0.12 2.57 -13.32
N ALA A 221 -0.71 2.84 -12.16
CA ALA A 221 -1.62 1.91 -11.50
C ALA A 221 -2.79 1.52 -12.41
N ARG A 222 -3.42 2.49 -13.09
CA ARG A 222 -4.50 2.21 -14.06
C ARG A 222 -4.03 1.34 -15.23
N ALA A 223 -2.81 1.56 -15.73
CA ALA A 223 -2.23 0.75 -16.80
C ALA A 223 -1.98 -0.70 -16.35
N LEU A 224 -1.42 -0.89 -15.14
CA LEU A 224 -1.24 -2.22 -14.55
C LEU A 224 -2.58 -2.93 -14.36
N LEU A 225 -3.57 -2.24 -13.80
CA LEU A 225 -4.91 -2.78 -13.59
C LEU A 225 -5.58 -3.15 -14.92
N ALA A 226 -5.37 -2.39 -15.99
CA ALA A 226 -5.94 -2.69 -17.30
C ALA A 226 -5.34 -3.95 -17.94
N ASP A 227 -4.03 -4.18 -17.79
CA ASP A 227 -3.32 -5.33 -18.39
C ASP A 227 -3.39 -6.62 -17.54
N ALA A 228 -3.94 -6.55 -16.31
CA ALA A 228 -3.98 -7.67 -15.38
C ALA A 228 -4.85 -8.84 -15.88
N GLU A 229 -4.28 -10.05 -15.89
CA GLU A 229 -5.01 -11.31 -16.07
C GLU A 229 -5.59 -11.81 -14.73
N VAL A 230 -4.89 -11.50 -13.64
CA VAL A 230 -5.27 -11.81 -12.26
C VAL A 230 -5.20 -10.50 -11.45
N LEU A 231 -6.30 -10.11 -10.83
CA LEU A 231 -6.39 -8.90 -10.02
C LEU A 231 -6.88 -9.27 -8.62
N CYS A 232 -6.08 -8.97 -7.59
CA CYS A 232 -6.39 -9.36 -6.21
C CYS A 232 -6.26 -8.17 -5.25
N PHE A 233 -7.32 -7.87 -4.50
CA PHE A 233 -7.33 -6.83 -3.48
C PHE A 233 -7.08 -7.44 -2.10
N LEU A 234 -6.04 -6.99 -1.40
CA LEU A 234 -5.65 -7.48 -0.08
C LEU A 234 -5.69 -6.35 0.95
N GLY A 235 -6.42 -6.56 2.05
CA GLY A 235 -6.51 -5.61 3.16
C GLY A 235 -6.99 -4.22 2.76
N PHE A 236 -7.82 -4.12 1.72
CA PHE A 236 -8.24 -2.87 1.10
C PHE A 236 -9.63 -2.44 1.57
N GLY A 237 -9.79 -1.16 1.91
CA GLY A 237 -11.05 -0.63 2.47
C GLY A 237 -12.13 -0.25 1.46
N PHE A 238 -11.86 -0.35 0.15
CA PHE A 238 -12.81 -0.03 -0.93
C PHE A 238 -13.45 1.37 -0.84
N ASP A 239 -12.68 2.34 -0.35
CA ASP A 239 -13.07 3.75 -0.35
C ASP A 239 -13.40 4.23 -1.78
N GLU A 240 -14.46 5.02 -1.89
CA GLU A 240 -14.98 5.45 -3.19
C GLU A 240 -13.98 6.32 -3.95
N MET A 241 -13.25 7.21 -3.26
CA MET A 241 -12.27 8.09 -3.88
C MET A 241 -11.09 7.28 -4.40
N ASN A 242 -10.59 6.32 -3.61
CA ASN A 242 -9.50 5.45 -4.03
C ASN A 242 -9.88 4.61 -5.28
N LEU A 243 -11.08 4.04 -5.30
CA LEU A 243 -11.55 3.27 -6.45
C LEU A 243 -11.77 4.14 -7.69
N ARG A 244 -12.30 5.36 -7.52
CA ARG A 244 -12.41 6.33 -8.63
C ARG A 244 -11.04 6.68 -9.21
N ARG A 245 -10.04 6.91 -8.37
CA ARG A 245 -8.66 7.22 -8.80
C ARG A 245 -8.01 6.06 -9.58
N LEU A 246 -8.36 4.82 -9.25
CA LEU A 246 -7.98 3.62 -10.00
C LEU A 246 -8.74 3.45 -11.33
N GLY A 247 -9.57 4.41 -11.75
CA GLY A 247 -10.35 4.35 -13.00
C GLY A 247 -11.72 3.69 -12.86
N GLY A 248 -12.17 3.41 -11.63
CA GLY A 248 -13.50 2.88 -11.33
C GLY A 248 -13.78 1.51 -11.97
N PRO A 249 -15.07 1.18 -12.20
CA PRO A 249 -15.45 -0.11 -12.78
C PRO A 249 -14.77 -0.40 -14.13
N ALA A 250 -14.60 0.61 -14.98
CA ALA A 250 -14.04 0.42 -16.32
C ALA A 250 -12.61 -0.16 -16.27
N ALA A 251 -11.72 0.40 -15.46
CA ALA A 251 -10.34 -0.09 -15.34
C ALA A 251 -10.26 -1.45 -14.63
N ILE A 252 -11.09 -1.66 -13.62
CA ILE A 252 -11.10 -2.91 -12.84
C ILE A 252 -11.72 -4.07 -13.66
N GLN A 253 -12.56 -3.76 -14.65
CA GLN A 253 -13.19 -4.72 -15.55
C GLN A 253 -12.48 -4.91 -16.89
N ALA A 254 -11.53 -4.05 -17.29
CA ALA A 254 -10.86 -4.08 -18.60
C ALA A 254 -10.01 -5.35 -18.89
N GLY A 255 -10.20 -6.43 -18.14
CA GLY A 255 -9.50 -7.69 -18.27
C GLY A 255 -9.96 -8.49 -19.47
N GLY A 256 -9.12 -8.52 -20.50
CA GLY A 256 -9.32 -9.25 -21.73
C GLY A 256 -9.11 -8.31 -22.91
N SER A 257 -8.02 -8.54 -23.64
CA SER A 257 -7.72 -7.84 -24.89
C SER A 257 -8.98 -7.64 -25.73
N VAL A 258 -9.24 -6.40 -26.18
CA VAL A 258 -10.19 -6.07 -27.26
C VAL A 258 -9.56 -6.46 -28.61
N ASP A 259 -8.92 -7.62 -28.66
CA ASP A 259 -8.45 -8.20 -29.91
C ASP A 259 -9.59 -9.11 -30.38
N SER A 260 -10.23 -8.74 -31.48
CA SER A 260 -11.41 -9.42 -32.05
C SER A 260 -11.17 -10.90 -32.37
N ASN A 261 -9.93 -11.38 -32.26
CA ASN A 261 -9.50 -12.76 -32.49
C ASN A 261 -9.13 -13.56 -31.24
N ARG A 262 -9.18 -12.99 -30.02
CA ARG A 262 -8.99 -13.76 -28.78
C ARG A 262 -10.34 -13.96 -28.07
N PRO A 263 -10.74 -15.19 -27.72
CA PRO A 263 -11.92 -15.38 -26.89
C PRO A 263 -11.76 -14.61 -25.57
N MET A 264 -12.84 -14.02 -25.05
CA MET A 264 -12.83 -13.33 -23.75
C MET A 264 -12.29 -14.26 -22.67
N THR A 265 -11.01 -14.15 -22.33
CA THR A 265 -10.46 -14.79 -21.15
C THR A 265 -10.94 -13.98 -19.96
N THR A 266 -11.93 -14.48 -19.24
CA THR A 266 -12.42 -13.86 -18.00
C THR A 266 -11.24 -13.64 -17.05
N ARG A 267 -10.90 -12.38 -16.79
CA ARG A 267 -9.93 -11.99 -15.75
C ARG A 267 -10.30 -12.67 -14.44
N ARG A 268 -9.32 -13.25 -13.75
CA ARG A 268 -9.52 -13.74 -12.38
C ARG A 268 -9.51 -12.55 -11.43
N PHE A 269 -10.53 -12.44 -10.59
CA PHE A 269 -10.64 -11.39 -9.59
C PHE A 269 -10.79 -12.02 -8.21
N ALA A 270 -10.20 -11.39 -7.19
CA ALA A 270 -10.43 -11.76 -5.80
C ALA A 270 -10.25 -10.54 -4.88
N ALA A 271 -10.98 -10.52 -3.77
CA ALA A 271 -10.88 -9.47 -2.78
C ALA A 271 -11.02 -10.02 -1.36
N SER A 272 -10.10 -9.64 -0.48
CA SER A 272 -10.26 -9.86 0.96
C SER A 272 -11.32 -8.89 1.49
N ALA A 273 -12.38 -9.45 2.06
CA ALA A 273 -13.48 -8.73 2.70
C ALA A 273 -13.40 -8.79 4.24
N TYR A 274 -12.29 -9.28 4.79
CA TYR A 274 -12.14 -9.46 6.23
C TYR A 274 -12.32 -8.13 6.98
N GLY A 275 -13.25 -8.13 7.94
CA GLY A 275 -13.60 -6.95 8.71
C GLY A 275 -14.64 -6.02 8.06
N LEU A 276 -15.11 -6.32 6.83
CA LEU A 276 -16.22 -5.61 6.20
C LEU A 276 -17.56 -6.24 6.55
N THR A 277 -18.57 -5.42 6.80
CA THR A 277 -19.95 -5.87 6.95
C THR A 277 -20.55 -6.30 5.60
N PRO A 278 -21.63 -7.11 5.59
CA PRO A 278 -22.30 -7.47 4.34
C PRO A 278 -22.76 -6.28 3.48
N ALA A 279 -23.12 -5.16 4.12
CA ALA A 279 -23.49 -3.93 3.44
C ALA A 279 -22.28 -3.25 2.77
N GLU A 280 -21.14 -3.20 3.45
CA GLU A 280 -19.89 -2.66 2.90
C GLU A 280 -19.37 -3.51 1.75
N VAL A 281 -19.46 -4.84 1.84
CA VAL A 281 -19.13 -5.74 0.71
C VAL A 281 -20.05 -5.47 -0.48
N SER A 282 -21.35 -5.27 -0.25
CA SER A 282 -22.28 -4.93 -1.32
C SER A 282 -21.94 -3.58 -1.98
N GLN A 283 -21.57 -2.58 -1.20
CA GLN A 283 -21.15 -1.27 -1.73
C GLN A 283 -19.83 -1.38 -2.50
N ALA A 284 -18.84 -2.09 -1.96
CA ALA A 284 -17.56 -2.34 -2.63
C ALA A 284 -17.76 -3.03 -3.98
N THR A 285 -18.63 -4.05 -4.02
CA THR A 285 -18.99 -4.77 -5.24
C THR A 285 -19.59 -3.82 -6.28
N GLN A 286 -20.50 -2.91 -5.89
CA GLN A 286 -21.10 -1.94 -6.80
C GLN A 286 -20.10 -0.90 -7.32
N ARG A 287 -19.09 -0.54 -6.53
CA ARG A 287 -18.03 0.40 -6.93
C ARG A 287 -17.02 -0.21 -7.90
N ILE A 288 -16.91 -1.55 -7.90
CA ILE A 288 -16.00 -2.31 -8.75
C ILE A 288 -16.70 -2.84 -10.00
N ALA A 289 -17.99 -3.16 -9.91
CA ALA A 289 -18.74 -3.81 -10.96
C ALA A 289 -20.03 -3.07 -11.34
N HIS A 290 -20.32 -2.98 -12.64
CA HIS A 290 -21.64 -2.62 -13.12
C HIS A 290 -22.71 -3.57 -12.55
N VAL A 291 -23.92 -3.04 -12.31
CA VAL A 291 -25.04 -3.73 -11.65
C VAL A 291 -25.30 -5.13 -12.20
N SER A 292 -25.17 -5.33 -13.52
CA SER A 292 -25.37 -6.61 -14.20
C SER A 292 -24.33 -7.69 -13.83
N PHE A 293 -23.12 -7.29 -13.43
CA PHE A 293 -22.01 -8.18 -13.06
C PHE A 293 -21.80 -8.29 -11.55
N ALA A 294 -22.46 -7.46 -10.74
CA ALA A 294 -22.31 -7.43 -9.29
C ALA A 294 -22.59 -8.79 -8.63
N LYS A 295 -23.47 -9.62 -9.21
CA LYS A 295 -23.75 -10.97 -8.69
C LYS A 295 -22.52 -11.89 -8.76
N TYR A 296 -21.75 -11.81 -9.85
CA TYR A 296 -20.56 -12.65 -10.06
C TYR A 296 -19.37 -12.15 -9.24
N VAL A 297 -19.16 -10.83 -9.19
CA VAL A 297 -18.06 -10.23 -8.42
C VAL A 297 -18.23 -10.43 -6.91
N ARG A 298 -19.47 -10.52 -6.41
CA ARG A 298 -19.71 -10.80 -4.99
C ARG A 298 -19.17 -12.16 -4.54
N GLU A 299 -19.12 -13.16 -5.42
CA GLU A 299 -18.56 -14.49 -5.10
C GLU A 299 -17.02 -14.45 -4.95
N ASP A 300 -16.39 -13.45 -5.56
CA ASP A 300 -14.95 -13.19 -5.51
C ASP A 300 -14.53 -12.30 -4.31
N PHE A 301 -15.50 -11.74 -3.57
CA PHE A 301 -15.26 -11.15 -2.25
C PHE A 301 -15.30 -12.26 -1.21
N HIS A 302 -14.17 -12.46 -0.53
CA HIS A 302 -14.02 -13.52 0.45
C HIS A 302 -13.96 -12.93 1.85
N ASP A 303 -14.87 -13.34 2.72
CA ASP A 303 -14.78 -13.08 4.16
C ASP A 303 -13.62 -13.90 4.76
N ALA A 304 -12.41 -13.46 4.45
CA ALA A 304 -11.17 -14.17 4.68
C ALA A 304 -10.01 -13.18 4.71
N LYS A 305 -9.03 -13.44 5.57
CA LYS A 305 -7.79 -12.65 5.68
C LYS A 305 -6.96 -12.72 4.37
N CYS A 306 -5.86 -11.95 4.28
CA CYS A 306 -5.11 -11.77 3.05
C CYS A 306 -4.53 -13.09 2.51
N LEU A 307 -3.96 -13.94 3.38
CA LEU A 307 -3.37 -15.23 3.00
C LEU A 307 -4.40 -16.17 2.39
N ALA A 308 -5.57 -16.28 3.03
CA ALA A 308 -6.64 -17.18 2.57
C ALA A 308 -7.21 -16.71 1.22
N THR A 309 -7.36 -15.40 1.03
CA THR A 309 -7.77 -14.79 -0.25
C THR A 309 -6.72 -15.06 -1.33
N LEU A 310 -5.45 -14.80 -1.02
CA LEU A 310 -4.35 -14.95 -1.97
C LEU A 310 -4.18 -16.40 -2.41
N ARG A 311 -4.34 -17.37 -1.50
CA ARG A 311 -4.35 -18.80 -1.83
C ARG A 311 -5.38 -19.14 -2.90
N ARG A 312 -6.60 -18.62 -2.82
CA ARG A 312 -7.65 -18.88 -3.82
C ARG A 312 -7.32 -18.31 -5.20
N THR A 313 -6.45 -17.30 -5.24
CA THR A 313 -6.18 -16.51 -6.45
C THR A 313 -4.90 -16.98 -7.17
N LEU A 314 -3.86 -17.29 -6.39
CA LEU A 314 -2.54 -17.72 -6.86
C LEU A 314 -2.37 -19.25 -6.91
N ILE A 315 -3.41 -20.05 -6.62
CA ILE A 315 -3.37 -21.48 -6.97
C ILE A 315 -3.20 -21.59 -8.49
N ILE A 316 -1.98 -21.99 -8.86
CA ILE A 316 -1.45 -22.21 -10.20
C ILE A 316 -2.31 -23.25 -10.91
#